data_AF-A0A7T7R8C0-F1
#
_entry.id   AF-A0A7T7R8C0-F1
#
_cell.length_a   1.000
_cell.length_b   1.000
_cell.length_c   1.000
_cell.angle_alpha   90.00
_cell.angle_beta   90.00
_cell.angle_gamma   90.00
#
_symmetry.space_group_name_H-M   'P 1'
#
loop_
_entity.id
_entity.type
_entity.pdbx_description
1 polymer ?
#
loop_
_entity_poly.entity_id
_entity_poly.type
_entity_poly.pdbx_seq_one_letter_code
_entity_poly.pdbx_strand_id
1 'polypeptide(L)'
;MDGHQVSKQDQAQQFAQALMLEQTRFIKKQLLVEQHNPYIEKFVHHIYISSDQIALKQIIQLESLQEVVQKYAFELNLGAEILEFIGVVSQRIHQLAMNSQTQINALLSDETFELWMYKILELDQLRHYIHDNLQHNQQVEHVSLQLANQILESNTPWLDHLRKLNTHQQGLGSKILSFIQDQQQTIELKLEQQLAHALVKQLANLFLLPNEELADISLHLWEDIKQRTLRETFSQFQPIDFEEFFILVYETWRQLRQTEYLQQVVLDVVAGFYDYFANYSLQELLQSVGLDEEDLHQEAHRFMPYSLQALEQQGLLDGIIQALISPFYASETTHQFIEQYLQEKF
;
A
#
# COMPACT_ATOMS: atom_id res chain seq x y z
N MET A 1 24.34 -9.14 74.35
CA MET A 1 23.14 -8.57 73.70
C MET A 1 23.70 -7.57 72.72
N ASP A 2 24.08 -8.07 71.55
CA ASP A 2 24.89 -7.32 70.60
C ASP A 2 23.95 -6.52 69.71
N GLY A 3 23.74 -5.27 70.10
CA GLY A 3 23.06 -4.29 69.28
C GLY A 3 23.96 -3.93 68.10
N HIS A 4 23.74 -4.58 66.95
CA HIS A 4 24.27 -4.13 65.69
C HIS A 4 23.74 -2.71 65.43
N GLN A 5 24.58 -1.70 65.66
CA GLN A 5 24.39 -0.37 65.10
C GLN A 5 24.46 -0.52 63.59
N VAL A 6 23.30 -0.65 62.95
CA VAL A 6 23.16 -0.49 61.50
C VAL A 6 23.79 0.86 61.15
N SER A 7 24.77 0.86 60.25
CA SER A 7 25.42 2.08 59.80
C SER A 7 24.34 3.06 59.31
N LYS A 8 24.46 4.36 59.60
CA LYS A 8 23.49 5.37 59.11
C LYS A 8 23.38 5.37 57.59
N GLN A 9 24.46 5.00 56.91
CA GLN A 9 24.50 4.80 55.46
C GLN A 9 23.61 3.62 55.02
N ASP A 10 23.59 2.52 55.80
CA ASP A 10 22.69 1.38 55.56
C ASP A 10 21.23 1.78 55.81
N GLN A 11 20.95 2.67 56.78
CA GLN A 11 19.59 3.17 57.04
C GLN A 11 19.06 4.04 55.89
N ALA A 12 19.88 4.93 55.33
CA ALA A 12 19.49 5.76 54.19
C ALA A 12 19.20 4.90 52.94
N GLN A 13 20.01 3.87 52.69
CA GLN A 13 19.80 2.91 51.60
C GLN A 13 18.52 2.09 51.81
N GLN A 14 18.29 1.57 53.01
CA GLN A 14 17.06 0.84 53.34
C GLN A 14 15.81 1.70 53.18
N PHE A 15 15.88 2.98 53.57
CA PHE A 15 14.78 3.91 53.41
C PHE A 15 14.50 4.25 51.94
N ALA A 16 15.55 4.50 51.15
CA ALA A 16 15.43 4.71 49.70
C ALA A 16 14.79 3.50 49.00
N GLN A 17 15.22 2.28 49.36
CA GLN A 17 14.63 1.04 48.86
C GLN A 17 13.15 0.91 49.23
N ALA A 18 12.78 1.24 50.47
CA ALA A 18 11.39 1.18 50.91
C ALA A 18 10.51 2.18 50.14
N LEU A 19 10.98 3.41 49.92
CA LEU A 19 10.30 4.42 49.12
C LEU A 19 10.15 3.99 47.65
N MET A 20 11.17 3.38 47.06
CA MET A 20 11.11 2.86 45.70
C MET A 20 10.01 1.80 45.55
N LEU A 21 9.94 0.84 46.48
CA LEU A 21 8.92 -0.21 46.46
C LEU A 21 7.52 0.37 46.62
N GLU A 22 7.35 1.37 47.49
CA GLU A 22 6.05 2.01 47.67
C GLU A 22 5.65 2.87 46.48
N GLN A 23 6.60 3.62 45.87
CA GLN A 23 6.34 4.35 44.64
C GLN A 23 5.98 3.41 43.49
N THR A 24 6.63 2.24 43.40
CA THR A 24 6.28 1.21 42.40
C THR A 24 4.82 0.80 42.55
N ARG A 25 4.40 0.44 43.78
CA ARG A 25 3.00 0.08 44.06
C ARG A 25 2.04 1.21 43.76
N PHE A 26 2.40 2.44 44.09
CA PHE A 26 1.59 3.63 43.81
C PHE A 26 1.38 3.81 42.30
N ILE A 27 2.46 3.85 41.51
CA ILE A 27 2.40 4.04 40.05
C ILE A 27 1.60 2.91 39.41
N LYS A 28 1.90 1.65 39.76
CA LYS A 28 1.16 0.48 39.28
C LYS A 28 -0.33 0.61 39.54
N LYS A 29 -0.72 1.01 40.76
CA LYS A 29 -2.12 1.24 41.10
C LYS A 29 -2.76 2.34 40.24
N GLN A 30 -2.04 3.43 39.97
CA GLN A 30 -2.54 4.50 39.09
C GLN A 30 -2.70 4.02 37.65
N LEU A 31 -1.74 3.25 37.12
CA LEU A 31 -1.79 2.72 35.75
C LEU A 31 -2.94 1.73 35.54
N LEU A 32 -3.26 0.91 36.56
CA LEU A 32 -4.30 -0.11 36.51
C LEU A 32 -5.72 0.40 36.84
N VAL A 33 -5.93 1.71 37.01
CA VAL A 33 -7.29 2.26 37.17
C VAL A 33 -8.06 2.04 35.87
N GLU A 34 -9.14 1.25 35.93
CA GLU A 34 -9.99 0.98 34.77
C GLU A 34 -10.95 2.14 34.48
N GLN A 35 -11.14 2.40 33.17
CA GLN A 35 -11.98 3.43 32.52
C GLN A 35 -11.63 4.87 32.93
N HIS A 36 -11.09 5.63 31.96
CA HIS A 36 -10.62 7.02 32.11
C HIS A 36 -9.51 7.16 33.15
N ASN A 37 -8.29 6.79 32.75
CA ASN A 37 -7.13 6.88 33.62
C ASN A 37 -6.59 8.32 33.62
N PRO A 38 -6.84 9.13 34.66
CA PRO A 38 -6.46 10.54 34.68
C PRO A 38 -4.94 10.75 34.68
N TYR A 39 -4.17 9.72 35.05
CA TYR A 39 -2.71 9.76 34.97
C TYR A 39 -2.25 9.78 33.52
N ILE A 40 -2.88 8.95 32.69
CA ILE A 40 -2.56 8.83 31.26
C ILE A 40 -3.14 9.99 30.47
N GLU A 41 -4.35 10.42 30.79
CA GLU A 41 -4.95 11.59 30.14
C GLU A 41 -4.07 12.83 30.33
N LYS A 42 -3.64 13.10 31.57
CA LYS A 42 -2.71 14.20 31.83
C LYS A 42 -1.40 14.05 31.09
N PHE A 43 -0.87 12.82 30.98
CA PHE A 43 0.37 12.57 30.27
C PHE A 43 0.25 12.86 28.77
N VAL A 44 -0.81 12.36 28.12
CA VAL A 44 -1.11 12.63 26.70
C VAL A 44 -1.27 14.13 26.47
N HIS A 45 -2.07 14.80 27.30
CA HIS A 45 -2.28 16.25 27.24
C HIS A 45 -0.97 17.06 27.31
N HIS A 46 -0.10 16.72 28.28
CA HIS A 46 1.18 17.41 28.43
C HIS A 46 2.11 17.19 27.23
N ILE A 47 2.14 15.97 26.68
CA ILE A 47 2.91 15.70 25.47
C ILE A 47 2.36 16.49 24.29
N TYR A 48 1.04 16.47 24.08
CA TYR A 48 0.39 17.15 22.97
C TYR A 48 0.62 18.67 23.01
N ILE A 49 0.39 19.32 24.14
CA ILE A 49 0.61 20.77 24.26
C ILE A 49 2.10 21.13 24.14
N SER A 50 3.00 20.31 24.69
CA SER A 50 4.44 20.57 24.56
C SER A 50 4.94 20.42 23.12
N SER A 51 4.26 19.59 22.32
CA SER A 51 4.63 19.31 20.93
C SER A 51 4.49 20.54 20.02
N ASP A 52 3.69 21.54 20.41
CA ASP A 52 3.57 22.82 19.70
C ASP A 52 4.87 23.65 19.76
N GLN A 53 5.68 23.45 20.80
CA GLN A 53 6.90 24.22 21.04
C GLN A 53 8.14 23.61 20.37
N ILE A 54 8.00 22.41 19.79
CA ILE A 54 9.10 21.62 19.24
C ILE A 54 8.88 21.49 17.73
N ALA A 55 9.80 22.03 16.94
CA ALA A 55 9.80 21.86 15.50
C ALA A 55 10.39 20.49 15.10
N LEU A 56 9.94 19.93 13.96
CA LEU A 56 10.43 18.64 13.45
C LEU A 56 11.96 18.55 13.41
N LYS A 57 12.61 19.59 12.87
CA LYS A 57 14.07 19.65 12.72
C LYS A 57 14.85 19.62 14.04
N GLN A 58 14.18 19.84 15.18
CA GLN A 58 14.80 19.80 16.50
C GLN A 58 14.88 18.38 17.07
N ILE A 59 14.06 17.46 16.56
CA ILE A 59 14.00 16.07 17.03
C ILE A 59 14.48 15.06 15.99
N ILE A 60 14.33 15.35 14.70
CA ILE A 60 14.72 14.46 13.61
C ILE A 60 15.59 15.25 12.62
N GLN A 61 16.72 14.66 12.22
CA GLN A 61 17.56 15.15 11.13
C GLN A 61 17.18 14.46 9.82
N LEU A 62 17.44 15.11 8.67
CA LEU A 62 17.15 14.55 7.35
C LEU A 62 17.85 13.20 7.17
N GLU A 63 19.10 13.09 7.60
CA GLU A 63 19.90 11.87 7.50
C GLU A 63 19.24 10.71 8.25
N SER A 64 18.75 10.97 9.47
CA SER A 64 18.02 9.96 10.26
C SER A 64 16.72 9.53 9.59
N LEU A 65 16.00 10.48 8.96
CA LEU A 65 14.77 10.16 8.22
C LEU A 65 15.08 9.29 6.98
N GLN A 66 16.15 9.60 6.27
CA GLN A 66 16.62 8.81 5.13
C GLN A 66 17.11 7.42 5.55
N GLU A 67 17.76 7.27 6.71
CA GLU A 67 18.14 5.96 7.26
C GLU A 67 16.92 5.09 7.59
N VAL A 68 15.84 5.69 8.12
CA VAL A 68 14.57 4.99 8.35
C VAL A 68 13.99 4.49 7.02
N VAL A 69 13.99 5.33 5.99
CA VAL A 69 13.51 4.96 4.64
C VAL A 69 14.37 3.85 4.04
N GLN A 70 15.70 3.95 4.15
CA GLN A 70 16.63 2.91 3.73
C GLN A 70 16.29 1.56 4.38
N LYS A 71 16.08 1.58 5.71
CA LYS A 71 15.80 0.36 6.46
C LYS A 71 14.45 -0.26 6.12
N TYR A 72 13.38 0.53 6.15
CA TYR A 72 12.02 0.02 6.09
C TYR A 72 11.44 -0.02 4.68
N ALA A 73 11.77 0.95 3.82
CA ALA A 73 11.28 0.98 2.45
C ALA A 73 12.12 0.07 1.54
N PHE A 74 13.45 0.10 1.66
CA PHE A 74 14.33 -0.61 0.71
C PHE A 74 14.77 -1.99 1.23
N GLU A 75 15.24 -2.10 2.48
CA GLU A 75 15.86 -3.33 2.99
C GLU A 75 14.89 -4.34 3.60
N LEU A 76 13.80 -3.89 4.22
CA LEU A 76 12.88 -4.75 4.97
C LEU A 76 12.21 -5.77 4.05
N ASN A 77 12.57 -7.05 4.17
CA ASN A 77 11.92 -8.14 3.47
C ASN A 77 10.92 -8.84 4.39
N LEU A 78 9.80 -9.31 3.83
CA LEU A 78 8.83 -10.11 4.55
C LEU A 78 9.47 -11.45 4.95
N GLY A 79 9.29 -11.82 6.22
CA GLY A 79 9.74 -13.12 6.74
C GLY A 79 8.85 -14.26 6.24
N ALA A 80 9.36 -15.50 6.36
CA ALA A 80 8.68 -16.71 5.90
C ALA A 80 7.27 -16.87 6.51
N GLU A 81 7.09 -16.51 7.78
CA GLU A 81 5.79 -16.60 8.47
C GLU A 81 4.72 -15.68 7.86
N ILE A 82 5.11 -14.47 7.42
CA ILE A 82 4.20 -13.54 6.76
C ILE A 82 3.85 -14.06 5.35
N LEU A 83 4.83 -14.60 4.63
CA LEU A 83 4.61 -15.23 3.32
C LEU A 83 3.66 -16.42 3.42
N GLU A 84 3.80 -17.26 4.44
CA GLU A 84 2.85 -18.35 4.71
C GLU A 84 1.44 -17.82 5.05
N PHE A 85 1.37 -16.76 5.86
CA PHE A 85 0.10 -16.14 6.21
C PHE A 85 -0.67 -15.59 4.99
N ILE A 86 0.04 -15.17 3.94
CA ILE A 86 -0.59 -14.71 2.68
C ILE A 86 -1.40 -15.83 2.02
N GLY A 87 -0.93 -17.08 2.04
CA GLY A 87 -1.73 -18.21 1.54
C GLY A 87 -3.03 -18.40 2.33
N VAL A 88 -2.96 -18.29 3.66
CA VAL A 88 -4.14 -18.36 4.55
C VAL A 88 -5.12 -17.22 4.27
N VAL A 89 -4.62 -15.99 4.10
CA VAL A 89 -5.45 -14.82 3.78
C VAL A 89 -6.06 -14.95 2.38
N SER A 90 -5.31 -15.43 1.40
CA SER A 90 -5.76 -15.63 0.02
C SER A 90 -6.96 -16.58 -0.04
N GLN A 91 -6.90 -17.69 0.70
CA GLN A 91 -8.04 -18.60 0.84
C GLN A 91 -9.27 -17.91 1.42
N ARG A 92 -9.08 -17.11 2.48
CA ARG A 92 -10.18 -16.41 3.14
C ARG A 92 -10.78 -15.32 2.26
N ILE A 93 -9.97 -14.56 1.53
CA ILE A 93 -10.41 -13.53 0.57
C ILE A 93 -11.25 -14.19 -0.52
N HIS A 94 -10.75 -15.28 -1.13
CA HIS A 94 -11.49 -15.98 -2.16
C HIS A 94 -12.84 -16.52 -1.64
N GLN A 95 -12.88 -17.10 -0.43
CA GLN A 95 -14.14 -17.55 0.18
C GLN A 95 -15.12 -16.39 0.43
N LEU A 96 -14.64 -15.25 0.93
CA LEU A 96 -15.48 -14.07 1.14
C LEU A 96 -16.01 -13.53 -0.19
N ALA A 97 -15.18 -13.45 -1.23
CA ALA A 97 -15.58 -13.02 -2.56
C ALA A 97 -16.61 -13.98 -3.18
N MET A 98 -16.42 -15.30 -3.06
CA MET A 98 -17.35 -16.31 -3.57
C MET A 98 -18.72 -16.31 -2.87
N ASN A 99 -18.74 -15.92 -1.59
CA ASN A 99 -19.98 -15.83 -0.82
C ASN A 99 -20.60 -14.43 -0.87
N SER A 100 -19.94 -13.46 -1.50
CA SER A 100 -20.41 -12.08 -1.57
C SER A 100 -21.42 -11.89 -2.69
N GLN A 101 -22.53 -11.25 -2.35
CA GLN A 101 -23.50 -10.72 -3.32
C GLN A 101 -23.28 -9.23 -3.58
N THR A 102 -22.23 -8.63 -3.00
CA THR A 102 -21.88 -7.23 -3.20
C THR A 102 -21.61 -7.00 -4.69
N GLN A 103 -22.27 -6.00 -5.25
CA GLN A 103 -22.06 -5.53 -6.61
C GLN A 103 -20.84 -4.62 -6.70
N ILE A 104 -20.23 -4.52 -7.87
CA ILE A 104 -19.08 -3.62 -8.09
C ILE A 104 -19.43 -2.15 -7.76
N ASN A 105 -20.67 -1.72 -8.01
CA ASN A 105 -21.14 -0.36 -7.70
C ASN A 105 -21.05 0.02 -6.20
N ALA A 106 -21.01 -0.97 -5.31
CA ALA A 106 -20.89 -0.74 -3.87
C ALA A 106 -19.44 -0.47 -3.45
N LEU A 107 -18.46 -0.83 -4.30
CA LEU A 107 -17.04 -0.53 -4.10
C LEU A 107 -16.61 0.75 -4.81
N LEU A 108 -17.13 0.98 -6.02
CA LEU A 108 -16.87 2.17 -6.81
C LEU A 108 -18.21 2.75 -7.24
N SER A 109 -18.58 3.92 -6.72
CA SER A 109 -19.83 4.58 -7.07
C SER A 109 -19.79 5.13 -8.50
N ASP A 110 -20.97 5.34 -9.10
CA ASP A 110 -21.13 5.97 -10.41
C ASP A 110 -20.42 7.33 -10.47
N GLU A 111 -20.61 8.16 -9.43
CA GLU A 111 -19.96 9.47 -9.29
C GLU A 111 -18.42 9.36 -9.29
N THR A 112 -17.88 8.39 -8.54
CA THR A 112 -16.43 8.19 -8.46
C THR A 112 -15.87 7.70 -9.79
N PHE A 113 -16.56 6.76 -10.44
CA PHE A 113 -16.21 6.28 -11.77
C PHE A 113 -16.20 7.42 -12.79
N GLU A 114 -17.24 8.25 -12.83
CA GLU A 114 -17.35 9.40 -13.73
C GLU A 114 -16.20 10.38 -13.54
N LEU A 115 -15.86 10.72 -12.30
CA LEU A 115 -14.73 11.61 -12.00
C LEU A 115 -13.41 11.09 -12.55
N TRP A 116 -13.10 9.80 -12.32
CA TRP A 116 -11.88 9.18 -12.84
C TRP A 116 -11.90 9.07 -14.37
N MET A 117 -13.04 8.69 -14.94
CA MET A 117 -13.24 8.60 -16.38
C MET A 117 -12.96 9.95 -17.04
N TYR A 118 -13.61 11.02 -16.61
CA TYR A 118 -13.36 12.36 -17.15
C TYR A 118 -11.91 12.78 -16.96
N LYS A 119 -11.30 12.46 -15.80
CA LYS A 119 -9.90 12.80 -15.57
C LYS A 119 -8.94 12.10 -16.55
N ILE A 120 -9.21 10.85 -16.90
CA ILE A 120 -8.45 10.09 -17.90
C ILE A 120 -8.68 10.68 -19.30
N LEU A 121 -9.92 11.02 -19.64
CA LEU A 121 -10.27 11.61 -20.94
C LEU A 121 -9.70 13.02 -21.15
N GLU A 122 -9.44 13.76 -20.08
CA GLU A 122 -8.72 15.04 -20.12
C GLU A 122 -7.25 14.92 -20.53
N LEU A 123 -6.64 13.73 -20.47
CA LEU A 123 -5.22 13.51 -20.79
C LEU A 123 -4.98 13.49 -22.31
N ASP A 124 -5.30 14.60 -22.97
CA ASP A 124 -5.29 14.72 -24.42
C ASP A 124 -3.93 14.38 -25.05
N GLN A 125 -2.84 14.84 -24.42
CA GLN A 125 -1.48 14.54 -24.86
C GLN A 125 -1.15 13.05 -24.80
N LEU A 126 -1.62 12.34 -23.76
CA LEU A 126 -1.42 10.90 -23.64
C LEU A 126 -2.16 10.15 -24.75
N ARG A 127 -3.38 10.58 -25.09
CA ARG A 127 -4.16 9.97 -26.18
C ARG A 127 -3.49 10.14 -27.54
N HIS A 128 -3.00 11.34 -27.84
CA HIS A 128 -2.23 11.59 -29.06
C HIS A 128 -0.94 10.76 -29.09
N TYR A 129 -0.23 10.66 -27.95
CA TYR A 129 0.94 9.81 -27.85
C TYR A 129 0.64 8.33 -28.10
N ILE A 130 -0.45 7.78 -27.54
CA ILE A 130 -0.88 6.39 -27.77
C ILE A 130 -1.26 6.19 -29.23
N HIS A 131 -2.05 7.10 -29.81
CA HIS A 131 -2.42 7.07 -31.24
C HIS A 131 -1.17 6.99 -32.12
N ASP A 132 -0.22 7.90 -31.92
CA ASP A 132 1.00 7.96 -32.72
C ASP A 132 1.88 6.73 -32.51
N ASN A 133 2.02 6.26 -31.28
CA ASN A 133 2.79 5.06 -30.96
C ASN A 133 2.17 3.81 -31.61
N LEU A 134 0.84 3.63 -31.54
CA LEU A 134 0.15 2.50 -32.17
C LEU A 134 0.35 2.46 -33.69
N GLN A 135 0.39 3.62 -34.35
CA GLN A 135 0.59 3.68 -35.80
C GLN A 135 2.02 3.41 -36.25
N HIS A 136 3.02 3.71 -35.42
CA HIS A 136 4.43 3.64 -35.80
C HIS A 136 5.20 2.49 -35.13
N ASN A 137 4.56 1.75 -34.21
CA ASN A 137 5.20 0.65 -33.50
C ASN A 137 5.22 -0.64 -34.35
N GLN A 138 6.42 -1.13 -34.65
CA GLN A 138 6.65 -2.33 -35.45
C GLN A 138 6.02 -3.60 -34.87
N GLN A 139 5.89 -3.70 -33.53
CA GLN A 139 5.24 -4.85 -32.89
C GLN A 139 3.73 -4.84 -33.10
N VAL A 140 3.12 -3.64 -33.10
CA VAL A 140 1.68 -3.47 -33.37
C VAL A 140 1.37 -3.86 -34.81
N GLU A 141 2.24 -3.46 -35.76
CA GLU A 141 2.14 -3.88 -37.15
C GLU A 141 2.17 -5.41 -37.28
N HIS A 142 3.13 -6.07 -36.63
CA HIS A 142 3.25 -7.53 -36.67
C HIS A 142 2.00 -8.25 -36.09
N VAL A 143 1.51 -7.82 -34.92
CA VAL A 143 0.30 -8.40 -34.32
C VAL A 143 -0.93 -8.15 -35.20
N SER A 144 -1.03 -6.96 -35.80
CA SER A 144 -2.14 -6.63 -36.69
C SER A 144 -2.14 -7.47 -37.97
N LEU A 145 -0.97 -7.82 -38.51
CA LEU A 145 -0.83 -8.76 -39.63
C LEU A 145 -1.28 -10.16 -39.24
N GLN A 146 -0.93 -10.63 -38.05
CA GLN A 146 -1.40 -11.93 -37.54
C GLN A 146 -2.92 -11.96 -37.35
N LEU A 147 -3.51 -10.90 -36.79
CA LEU A 147 -4.96 -10.77 -36.64
C LEU A 147 -5.66 -10.67 -37.99
N ALA A 148 -5.11 -9.91 -38.93
CA ALA A 148 -5.64 -9.79 -40.28
C ALA A 148 -5.63 -11.13 -41.01
N ASN A 149 -4.56 -11.91 -40.87
CA ASN A 149 -4.46 -13.26 -41.40
C ASN A 149 -5.52 -14.17 -40.76
N GLN A 150 -5.67 -14.20 -39.43
CA GLN A 150 -6.71 -15.01 -38.76
C GLN A 150 -8.14 -14.61 -39.17
N ILE A 151 -8.41 -13.31 -39.32
CA ILE A 151 -9.70 -12.79 -39.79
C ILE A 151 -9.94 -13.20 -41.24
N LEU A 152 -8.92 -13.16 -42.10
CA LEU A 152 -9.04 -13.62 -43.48
C LEU A 152 -9.27 -15.12 -43.55
N GLU A 153 -8.47 -15.93 -42.87
CA GLU A 153 -8.62 -17.39 -42.86
C GLU A 153 -10.02 -17.81 -42.37
N SER A 154 -10.51 -17.18 -41.30
CA SER A 154 -11.84 -17.49 -40.75
C SER A 154 -13.00 -17.01 -41.63
N ASN A 155 -12.87 -15.86 -42.30
CA ASN A 155 -13.97 -15.23 -43.06
C ASN A 155 -13.89 -15.44 -44.58
N THR A 156 -12.81 -16.01 -45.11
CA THR A 156 -12.64 -16.28 -46.56
C THR A 156 -12.38 -17.75 -46.91
N PRO A 157 -13.17 -18.72 -46.40
CA PRO A 157 -13.00 -20.14 -46.75
C PRO A 157 -13.25 -20.44 -48.24
N TRP A 158 -13.89 -19.51 -48.95
CA TRP A 158 -14.05 -19.58 -50.41
C TRP A 158 -12.71 -19.49 -51.15
N LEU A 159 -11.68 -18.85 -50.59
CA LEU A 159 -10.32 -18.82 -51.17
C LEU A 159 -9.71 -20.22 -51.17
N ASP A 160 -9.94 -21.01 -50.11
CA ASP A 160 -9.53 -22.41 -50.05
C ASP A 160 -10.34 -23.31 -50.99
N HIS A 161 -11.62 -22.99 -51.20
CA HIS A 161 -12.44 -23.69 -52.18
C HIS A 161 -12.02 -23.36 -53.61
N LEU A 162 -11.61 -22.12 -53.88
CA LEU A 162 -11.03 -21.71 -55.16
C LEU A 162 -9.70 -22.43 -55.44
N ARG A 163 -8.86 -22.69 -54.42
CA ARG A 163 -7.63 -23.50 -54.57
C ARG A 163 -7.91 -24.92 -55.11
N LYS A 164 -9.09 -25.47 -54.81
CA LYS A 164 -9.47 -26.87 -55.14
C LYS A 164 -10.27 -27.00 -56.43
N LEU A 165 -10.62 -25.90 -57.09
CA LEU A 165 -11.41 -25.91 -58.32
C LEU A 165 -10.52 -26.14 -59.55
N ASN A 166 -10.74 -27.28 -60.23
CA ASN A 166 -10.08 -27.61 -61.50
C ASN A 166 -10.69 -26.82 -62.66
N THR A 167 -9.98 -25.82 -63.17
CA THR A 167 -10.39 -24.94 -64.26
C THR A 167 -10.09 -25.55 -65.64
N HIS A 168 -10.76 -26.65 -66.00
CA HIS A 168 -10.52 -27.38 -67.27
C HIS A 168 -11.53 -27.06 -68.41
N GLN A 169 -12.25 -25.94 -68.34
CA GLN A 169 -13.19 -25.50 -69.39
C GLN A 169 -12.75 -24.20 -70.06
N GLN A 170 -12.95 -24.09 -71.38
CA GLN A 170 -12.60 -22.91 -72.17
C GLN A 170 -13.80 -21.94 -72.25
N GLY A 171 -13.76 -20.87 -71.46
CA GLY A 171 -14.76 -19.78 -71.48
C GLY A 171 -14.20 -18.50 -70.86
N LEU A 172 -14.87 -17.37 -71.04
CA LEU A 172 -14.42 -16.09 -70.47
C LEU A 172 -14.36 -16.12 -68.92
N GLY A 173 -15.28 -16.85 -68.28
CA GLY A 173 -15.30 -17.01 -66.83
C GLY A 173 -14.14 -17.83 -66.26
N SER A 174 -13.64 -18.84 -67.00
CA SER A 174 -12.51 -19.65 -66.54
C SER A 174 -11.18 -18.91 -66.62
N LYS A 175 -11.03 -17.96 -67.55
CA LYS A 175 -9.88 -17.03 -67.60
C LYS A 175 -9.83 -16.08 -66.40
N ILE A 176 -10.99 -15.64 -65.91
CA ILE A 176 -11.09 -14.80 -64.72
C ILE A 176 -10.76 -15.62 -63.48
N LEU A 177 -11.29 -16.84 -63.37
CA LEU A 177 -11.00 -17.75 -62.27
C LEU A 177 -9.52 -18.17 -62.24
N SER A 178 -8.91 -18.46 -63.39
CA SER A 178 -7.49 -18.77 -63.48
C SER A 178 -6.62 -17.56 -63.12
N PHE A 179 -7.01 -16.35 -63.55
CA PHE A 179 -6.31 -15.12 -63.16
C PHE A 179 -6.38 -14.86 -61.64
N ILE A 180 -7.53 -15.13 -61.00
CA ILE A 180 -7.68 -15.01 -59.55
C ILE A 180 -6.87 -16.08 -58.82
N GLN A 181 -6.81 -17.32 -59.34
CA GLN A 181 -5.94 -18.38 -58.81
C GLN A 181 -4.44 -18.01 -58.94
N ASP A 182 -4.02 -17.51 -60.12
CA ASP A 182 -2.63 -17.11 -60.38
C ASP A 182 -2.18 -15.89 -59.56
N GLN A 183 -3.11 -14.99 -59.24
CA GLN A 183 -2.86 -13.80 -58.41
C GLN A 183 -3.23 -13.99 -56.94
N GLN A 184 -3.66 -15.19 -56.54
CA GLN A 184 -4.25 -15.45 -55.22
C GLN A 184 -3.32 -15.04 -54.07
N GLN A 185 -2.06 -15.48 -54.09
CA GLN A 185 -1.09 -15.15 -53.05
C GLN A 185 -0.84 -13.63 -52.94
N THR A 186 -0.93 -12.92 -54.06
CA THR A 186 -0.79 -11.45 -54.08
C THR A 186 -2.05 -10.76 -53.54
N ILE A 187 -3.23 -11.34 -53.79
CA ILE A 187 -4.51 -10.85 -53.27
C ILE A 187 -4.58 -11.07 -51.76
N GLU A 188 -4.24 -12.27 -51.27
CA GLU A 188 -4.20 -12.60 -49.85
C GLU A 188 -3.25 -11.67 -49.10
N LEU A 189 -2.00 -11.54 -49.57
CA LEU A 189 -1.01 -10.67 -48.92
C LEU A 189 -1.42 -9.19 -48.91
N LYS A 190 -2.05 -8.69 -50.00
CA LYS A 190 -2.57 -7.32 -50.03
C LYS A 190 -3.77 -7.11 -49.12
N LEU A 191 -4.68 -8.09 -49.05
CA LEU A 191 -5.82 -8.04 -48.15
C LEU A 191 -5.37 -8.11 -46.69
N GLU A 192 -4.40 -8.97 -46.37
CA GLU A 192 -3.79 -9.05 -45.04
C GLU A 192 -3.19 -7.71 -44.64
N GLN A 193 -2.35 -7.12 -45.50
CA GLN A 193 -1.75 -5.82 -45.25
C GLN A 193 -2.78 -4.70 -45.12
N GLN A 194 -3.81 -4.68 -45.97
CA GLN A 194 -4.86 -3.67 -45.90
C GLN A 194 -5.73 -3.81 -44.66
N LEU A 195 -6.09 -5.03 -44.28
CA LEU A 195 -6.86 -5.29 -43.06
C LEU A 195 -6.03 -4.99 -41.82
N ALA A 196 -4.77 -5.40 -41.78
CA ALA A 196 -3.85 -5.08 -40.69
C ALA A 196 -3.74 -3.57 -40.49
N HIS A 197 -3.49 -2.83 -41.58
CA HIS A 197 -3.43 -1.38 -41.54
C HIS A 197 -4.77 -0.74 -41.14
N ALA A 198 -5.90 -1.29 -41.63
CA ALA A 198 -7.23 -0.81 -41.25
C ALA A 198 -7.52 -1.07 -39.75
N LEU A 199 -7.13 -2.22 -39.21
CA LEU A 199 -7.29 -2.56 -37.79
C LEU A 199 -6.49 -1.60 -36.91
N VAL A 200 -5.19 -1.41 -37.20
CA VAL A 200 -4.35 -0.46 -36.44
C VAL A 200 -4.89 0.94 -36.54
N LYS A 201 -5.26 1.39 -37.75
CA LYS A 201 -5.81 2.72 -37.97
C LYS A 201 -7.12 2.94 -37.22
N GLN A 202 -8.04 1.97 -37.26
CA GLN A 202 -9.31 2.05 -36.54
C GLN A 202 -9.11 2.04 -35.03
N LEU A 203 -8.26 1.15 -34.51
CA LEU A 203 -7.94 1.08 -33.08
C LEU A 203 -7.24 2.36 -32.60
N ALA A 204 -6.29 2.90 -33.37
CA ALA A 204 -5.62 4.16 -33.04
C ALA A 204 -6.62 5.32 -33.04
N ASN A 205 -7.52 5.38 -34.04
CA ASN A 205 -8.53 6.43 -34.13
C ASN A 205 -9.51 6.43 -32.95
N LEU A 206 -9.71 5.30 -32.25
CA LEU A 206 -10.52 5.27 -31.02
C LEU A 206 -9.97 6.25 -29.98
N PHE A 207 -8.65 6.41 -29.88
CA PHE A 207 -8.02 7.32 -28.92
C PHE A 207 -8.19 8.80 -29.29
N LEU A 208 -8.50 9.10 -30.56
CA LEU A 208 -8.77 10.47 -31.04
C LEU A 208 -10.26 10.83 -31.07
N LEU A 209 -11.14 9.93 -30.64
CA LEU A 209 -12.57 10.21 -30.56
C LEU A 209 -12.83 11.40 -29.61
N PRO A 210 -13.89 12.20 -29.87
CA PRO A 210 -14.32 13.23 -28.96
C PRO A 210 -14.55 12.69 -27.55
N ASN A 211 -14.25 13.51 -26.55
CA ASN A 211 -14.40 13.11 -25.14
C ASN A 211 -15.83 12.68 -24.81
N GLU A 212 -16.83 13.32 -25.44
CA GLU A 212 -18.25 12.97 -25.26
C GLU A 212 -18.55 11.55 -25.73
N GLU A 213 -18.00 11.14 -26.88
CA GLU A 213 -18.20 9.79 -27.43
C GLU A 213 -17.49 8.73 -26.58
N LEU A 214 -16.25 9.00 -26.14
CA LEU A 214 -15.51 8.08 -25.28
C LEU A 214 -16.15 7.96 -23.89
N ALA A 215 -16.69 9.06 -23.36
CA ALA A 215 -17.44 9.06 -22.12
C ALA A 215 -18.70 8.20 -22.25
N ASP A 216 -19.48 8.37 -23.32
CA ASP A 216 -20.70 7.58 -23.56
C ASP A 216 -20.41 6.08 -23.66
N ILE A 217 -19.37 5.69 -24.42
CA ILE A 217 -18.91 4.28 -24.50
C ILE A 217 -18.49 3.75 -23.12
N SER A 218 -17.74 4.55 -22.35
CA SER A 218 -17.25 4.16 -21.03
C SER A 218 -18.38 4.03 -20.01
N LEU A 219 -19.35 4.94 -20.05
CA LEU A 219 -20.56 4.90 -19.21
C LEU A 219 -21.41 3.68 -19.55
N HIS A 220 -21.61 3.37 -20.83
CA HIS A 220 -22.32 2.17 -21.24
C HIS A 220 -21.62 0.89 -20.76
N LEU A 221 -20.30 0.81 -20.89
CA LEU A 221 -19.54 -0.33 -20.36
C LEU A 221 -19.65 -0.41 -18.83
N TRP A 222 -19.67 0.74 -18.15
CA TRP A 222 -19.83 0.81 -16.71
C TRP A 222 -21.20 0.31 -16.24
N GLU A 223 -22.29 0.64 -16.94
CA GLU A 223 -23.64 0.12 -16.64
C GLU A 223 -23.67 -1.42 -16.59
N ASP A 224 -22.93 -2.08 -17.48
CA ASP A 224 -22.83 -3.54 -17.52
C ASP A 224 -21.91 -4.10 -16.43
N ILE A 225 -20.81 -3.42 -16.12
CA ILE A 225 -19.83 -3.89 -15.13
C ILE A 225 -20.34 -3.69 -13.71
N LYS A 226 -20.97 -2.55 -13.43
CA LYS A 226 -21.35 -2.13 -12.07
C LYS A 226 -22.37 -3.06 -11.40
N GLN A 227 -23.19 -3.73 -12.21
CA GLN A 227 -24.21 -4.68 -11.76
C GLN A 227 -23.65 -6.07 -11.45
N ARG A 228 -22.44 -6.39 -11.94
CA ARG A 228 -21.81 -7.69 -11.69
C ARG A 228 -21.49 -7.83 -10.21
N THR A 229 -21.67 -9.03 -9.69
CA THR A 229 -21.32 -9.35 -8.31
C THR A 229 -19.84 -9.67 -8.19
N LEU A 230 -19.26 -9.47 -7.00
CA LEU A 230 -17.89 -9.91 -6.71
C LEU A 230 -17.74 -11.41 -6.97
N ARG A 231 -18.75 -12.22 -6.65
CA ARG A 231 -18.74 -13.65 -6.97
C ARG A 231 -18.56 -13.91 -8.45
N GLU A 232 -19.33 -13.26 -9.32
CA GLU A 232 -19.22 -13.46 -10.77
C GLU A 232 -17.82 -13.12 -11.27
N THR A 233 -17.30 -11.95 -10.87
CA THR A 233 -15.97 -11.48 -11.26
C THR A 233 -14.86 -12.41 -10.76
N PHE A 234 -14.91 -12.81 -9.48
CA PHE A 234 -13.84 -13.60 -8.87
C PHE A 234 -13.96 -15.11 -9.12
N SER A 235 -15.08 -15.59 -9.67
CA SER A 235 -15.31 -17.03 -9.93
C SER A 235 -14.32 -17.65 -10.92
N GLN A 236 -13.63 -16.80 -11.68
CA GLN A 236 -12.62 -17.20 -12.66
C GLN A 236 -11.27 -17.52 -12.00
N PHE A 237 -11.06 -17.12 -10.74
CA PHE A 237 -9.81 -17.31 -10.02
C PHE A 237 -9.94 -18.42 -8.98
N GLN A 238 -8.85 -19.15 -8.77
CA GLN A 238 -8.67 -20.06 -7.65
C GLN A 238 -8.00 -19.33 -6.48
N PRO A 239 -8.13 -19.83 -5.23
CA PRO A 239 -7.41 -19.27 -4.08
C PRO A 239 -5.90 -19.13 -4.30
N ILE A 240 -5.28 -20.10 -4.99
CA ILE A 240 -3.85 -20.11 -5.29
C ILE A 240 -3.44 -18.96 -6.21
N ASP A 241 -4.33 -18.51 -7.12
CA ASP A 241 -4.03 -17.42 -8.05
C ASP A 241 -3.81 -16.09 -7.31
N PHE A 242 -4.49 -15.88 -6.18
CA PHE A 242 -4.28 -14.68 -5.34
C PHE A 242 -2.93 -14.71 -4.64
N GLU A 243 -2.52 -15.88 -4.17
CA GLU A 243 -1.22 -16.08 -3.53
C GLU A 243 -0.09 -15.90 -4.55
N GLU A 244 -0.19 -16.54 -5.72
CA GLU A 244 0.76 -16.38 -6.81
C GLU A 244 0.87 -14.93 -7.28
N PHE A 245 -0.27 -14.23 -7.43
CA PHE A 245 -0.28 -12.82 -7.78
C PHE A 245 0.42 -11.96 -6.72
N PHE A 246 0.14 -12.20 -5.43
CA PHE A 246 0.82 -11.48 -4.35
C PHE A 246 2.33 -11.73 -4.39
N ILE A 247 2.77 -12.98 -4.53
CA ILE A 247 4.19 -13.34 -4.61
C ILE A 247 4.86 -12.61 -5.78
N LEU A 248 4.21 -12.60 -6.95
CA LEU A 248 4.71 -11.92 -8.14
C LEU A 248 4.86 -10.41 -7.92
N VAL A 249 3.83 -9.75 -7.38
CA VAL A 249 3.86 -8.31 -7.07
C VAL A 249 4.93 -8.02 -6.02
N TYR A 250 5.02 -8.84 -4.96
CA TYR A 250 6.01 -8.67 -3.90
C TYR A 250 7.45 -8.82 -4.41
N GLU A 251 7.76 -9.86 -5.18
CA GLU A 251 9.11 -10.06 -5.72
C GLU A 251 9.46 -8.98 -6.75
N THR A 252 8.49 -8.54 -7.55
CA THR A 252 8.68 -7.42 -8.49
C THR A 252 8.98 -6.12 -7.72
N TRP A 253 8.18 -5.80 -6.71
CA TRP A 253 8.41 -4.63 -5.84
C TRP A 253 9.76 -4.73 -5.13
N ARG A 254 10.11 -5.91 -4.62
CA ARG A 254 11.37 -6.19 -3.95
C ARG A 254 12.57 -5.92 -4.84
N GLN A 255 12.51 -6.29 -6.11
CA GLN A 255 13.56 -5.96 -7.09
C GLN A 255 13.55 -4.47 -7.43
N LEU A 256 12.37 -3.89 -7.67
CA LEU A 256 12.22 -2.51 -8.09
C LEU A 256 12.78 -1.53 -7.05
N ARG A 257 12.44 -1.69 -5.76
CA ARG A 257 12.90 -0.83 -4.66
C ARG A 257 14.40 -0.95 -4.35
N GLN A 258 15.09 -1.92 -4.95
CA GLN A 258 16.54 -2.07 -4.88
C GLN A 258 17.26 -1.36 -6.03
N THR A 259 16.52 -0.83 -7.01
CA THR A 259 17.13 -0.05 -8.11
C THR A 259 17.58 1.32 -7.63
N GLU A 260 18.78 1.73 -8.03
CA GLU A 260 19.38 3.01 -7.61
C GLU A 260 18.49 4.20 -7.97
N TYR A 261 17.88 4.18 -9.15
CA TYR A 261 16.99 5.26 -9.60
C TYR A 261 15.76 5.42 -8.70
N LEU A 262 15.05 4.33 -8.38
CA LEU A 262 13.87 4.42 -7.52
C LEU A 262 14.26 4.87 -6.11
N GLN A 263 15.39 4.38 -5.58
CA GLN A 263 15.87 4.80 -4.28
C GLN A 263 16.17 6.31 -4.24
N GLN A 264 16.86 6.83 -5.26
CA GLN A 264 17.13 8.26 -5.38
C GLN A 264 15.84 9.08 -5.43
N VAL A 265 14.88 8.68 -6.28
CA VAL A 265 13.58 9.36 -6.37
C VAL A 265 12.87 9.39 -5.00
N VAL A 266 12.85 8.28 -4.28
CA VAL A 266 12.22 8.22 -2.95
C VAL A 266 12.97 9.09 -1.94
N LEU A 267 14.31 9.07 -1.93
CA LEU A 267 15.13 9.89 -1.03
C LEU A 267 14.98 11.39 -1.33
N ASP A 268 14.83 11.77 -2.60
CA ASP A 268 14.57 13.15 -3.02
C ASP A 268 13.17 13.61 -2.58
N VAL A 269 12.15 12.74 -2.67
CA VAL A 269 10.81 13.02 -2.13
C VAL A 269 10.86 13.20 -0.62
N VAL A 270 11.61 12.36 0.09
CA VAL A 270 11.81 12.47 1.55
C VAL A 270 12.53 13.77 1.91
N ALA A 271 13.54 14.17 1.14
CA ALA A 271 14.22 15.45 1.31
C ALA A 271 13.24 16.62 1.09
N GLY A 272 12.43 16.56 0.03
CA GLY A 272 11.39 17.57 -0.22
C GLY A 272 10.33 17.65 0.88
N PHE A 273 9.91 16.50 1.43
CA PHE A 273 9.04 16.45 2.61
C PHE A 273 9.70 17.12 3.81
N TYR A 274 10.95 16.76 4.11
CA TYR A 274 11.67 17.33 5.24
C TYR A 274 11.85 18.83 5.09
N ASP A 275 12.27 19.32 3.93
CA ASP A 275 12.44 20.75 3.67
C ASP A 275 11.14 21.54 3.86
N TYR A 276 10.01 20.96 3.45
CA TYR A 276 8.69 21.59 3.61
C TYR A 276 8.25 21.64 5.08
N PHE A 277 8.43 20.53 5.81
CA PHE A 277 7.88 20.34 7.15
C PHE A 277 8.86 20.59 8.30
N ALA A 278 10.14 20.80 8.04
CA ALA A 278 11.20 20.94 9.05
C ALA A 278 10.91 22.01 10.11
N ASN A 279 10.22 23.08 9.73
CA ASN A 279 9.90 24.21 10.61
C ASN A 279 8.53 24.08 11.30
N TYR A 280 7.71 23.10 10.91
CA TYR A 280 6.40 22.86 11.53
C TYR A 280 6.61 22.29 12.92
N SER A 281 5.73 22.66 13.86
CA SER A 281 5.69 22.03 15.17
C SER A 281 5.24 20.57 15.04
N LEU A 282 5.63 19.73 16.00
CA LEU A 282 5.17 18.34 16.04
C LEU A 282 3.64 18.26 16.15
N GLN A 283 3.01 19.24 16.80
CA GLN A 283 1.56 19.36 16.86
C GLN A 283 0.94 19.64 15.49
N GLU A 284 1.49 20.61 14.75
CA GLU A 284 1.03 20.94 13.39
C GLU A 284 1.19 19.75 12.43
N LEU A 285 2.22 18.92 12.61
CA LEU A 285 2.38 17.70 11.83
C LEU A 285 1.31 16.65 12.11
N LEU A 286 0.95 16.44 13.38
CA LEU A 286 -0.17 15.56 13.74
C LEU A 286 -1.46 16.06 13.10
N GLN A 287 -1.74 17.36 13.20
CA GLN A 287 -2.94 17.96 12.60
C GLN A 287 -2.93 17.86 11.07
N SER A 288 -1.76 17.95 10.43
CA SER A 288 -1.61 17.81 8.98
C SER A 288 -2.00 16.42 8.45
N VAL A 289 -1.88 15.38 9.28
CA VAL A 289 -2.36 14.02 8.96
C VAL A 289 -3.75 13.71 9.52
N GLY A 290 -4.43 14.73 10.06
CA GLY A 290 -5.78 14.61 10.61
C GLY A 290 -5.83 13.97 12.01
N LEU A 291 -4.74 14.07 12.79
CA LEU A 291 -4.68 13.59 14.17
C LEU A 291 -4.67 14.78 15.14
N ASP A 292 -5.55 14.74 16.14
CA ASP A 292 -5.60 15.70 17.24
C ASP A 292 -5.36 15.05 18.61
N GLU A 293 -5.54 15.82 19.68
CA GLU A 293 -5.36 15.34 21.05
C GLU A 293 -6.36 14.22 21.42
N GLU A 294 -7.61 14.36 20.97
CA GLU A 294 -8.68 13.41 21.26
C GLU A 294 -8.38 12.07 20.58
N ASP A 295 -7.84 12.07 19.37
CA ASP A 295 -7.38 10.85 18.70
C ASP A 295 -6.31 10.12 19.53
N LEU A 296 -5.34 10.85 20.10
CA LEU A 296 -4.30 10.25 20.96
C LEU A 296 -4.88 9.64 22.24
N HIS A 297 -5.87 10.31 22.84
CA HIS A 297 -6.60 9.76 23.98
C HIS A 297 -7.36 8.48 23.61
N GLN A 298 -8.04 8.47 22.46
CA GLN A 298 -8.78 7.31 22.00
C GLN A 298 -7.87 6.11 21.75
N GLU A 299 -6.71 6.30 21.12
CA GLU A 299 -5.75 5.20 20.90
C GLU A 299 -5.17 4.70 22.23
N ALA A 300 -4.86 5.60 23.18
CA ALA A 300 -4.46 5.22 24.52
C ALA A 300 -5.54 4.37 25.21
N HIS A 301 -6.81 4.78 25.14
CA HIS A 301 -7.92 4.01 25.71
C HIS A 301 -8.16 2.67 25.01
N ARG A 302 -7.92 2.59 23.69
CA ARG A 302 -8.11 1.36 22.91
C ARG A 302 -7.11 0.27 23.26
N PHE A 303 -5.84 0.62 23.47
CA PHE A 303 -4.76 -0.38 23.59
C PHE A 303 -4.12 -0.48 24.96
N MET A 304 -4.06 0.62 25.73
CA MET A 304 -3.31 0.65 26.97
C MET A 304 -3.88 -0.26 28.07
N PRO A 305 -5.20 -0.33 28.32
CA PRO A 305 -5.75 -1.18 29.36
C PRO A 305 -5.38 -2.66 29.16
N TYR A 306 -5.51 -3.15 27.92
CA TYR A 306 -5.16 -4.54 27.59
C TYR A 306 -3.67 -4.81 27.73
N SER A 307 -2.82 -3.88 27.29
CA SER A 307 -1.36 -4.00 27.43
C SER A 307 -0.93 -4.01 28.90
N LEU A 308 -1.45 -3.09 29.72
CA LEU A 308 -1.13 -3.00 31.15
C LEU A 308 -1.65 -4.22 31.91
N GLN A 309 -2.86 -4.69 31.60
CA GLN A 309 -3.43 -5.88 32.22
C GLN A 309 -2.62 -7.14 31.85
N ALA A 310 -2.18 -7.28 30.60
CA ALA A 310 -1.33 -8.39 30.19
C ALA A 310 0.03 -8.37 30.92
N LEU A 311 0.66 -7.19 31.04
CA LEU A 311 1.91 -7.03 31.78
C LEU A 311 1.74 -7.34 33.27
N GLU A 312 0.62 -6.95 33.87
CA GLU A 312 0.30 -7.26 35.27
C GLU A 312 0.06 -8.76 35.48
N GLN A 313 -0.71 -9.41 34.60
CA GLN A 313 -0.99 -10.85 34.68
C GLN A 313 0.28 -11.71 34.56
N GLN A 314 1.26 -11.24 33.78
CA GLN A 314 2.56 -11.90 33.64
C GLN A 314 3.56 -11.49 34.73
N GLY A 315 3.17 -10.60 35.66
CA GLY A 315 4.04 -10.11 36.74
C GLY A 315 5.21 -9.23 36.27
N LEU A 316 5.13 -8.68 35.06
CA LEU A 316 6.22 -7.90 34.43
C LEU A 316 6.16 -6.42 34.80
N LEU A 317 4.97 -5.91 35.14
CA LEU A 317 4.72 -4.47 35.32
C LEU A 317 5.57 -3.85 36.45
N ASP A 318 5.74 -4.56 37.57
CA ASP A 318 6.56 -4.09 38.70
C ASP A 318 8.02 -3.90 38.30
N GLY A 319 8.59 -4.84 37.51
CA GLY A 319 9.97 -4.76 37.04
C GLY A 319 10.20 -3.59 36.08
N ILE A 320 9.24 -3.32 35.19
CA ILE A 320 9.30 -2.18 34.25
C ILE A 320 9.29 -0.85 35.01
N ILE A 321 8.36 -0.69 35.96
CA ILE A 321 8.26 0.53 36.76
C ILE A 321 9.54 0.73 37.58
N GLN A 322 10.04 -0.34 38.21
CA GLN A 322 11.29 -0.28 38.98
C GLN A 322 12.49 0.11 38.11
N ALA A 323 12.59 -0.41 36.88
CA ALA A 323 13.67 -0.04 35.97
C ALA A 323 13.68 1.47 35.65
N LEU A 324 12.50 2.10 35.57
CA LEU A 324 12.37 3.54 35.31
C LEU A 324 12.75 4.40 36.52
N ILE A 325 12.38 3.99 37.74
CA ILE A 325 12.55 4.82 38.94
C ILE A 325 13.80 4.47 39.77
N SER A 326 14.33 3.25 39.64
CA SER A 326 15.46 2.75 40.45
C SER A 326 16.72 3.63 40.35
N PRO A 327 17.11 4.18 39.19
CA PRO A 327 18.31 5.02 39.11
C PRO A 327 18.31 6.20 40.08
N PHE A 328 17.14 6.81 40.34
CA PHE A 328 17.01 7.89 41.32
C PHE A 328 17.28 7.40 42.75
N TYR A 329 16.65 6.30 43.15
CA TYR A 329 16.76 5.75 44.50
C TYR A 329 18.11 5.09 44.78
N ALA A 330 18.76 4.53 43.77
CA ALA A 330 20.07 3.92 43.89
C ALA A 330 21.23 4.94 43.89
N SER A 331 20.98 6.18 43.45
CA SER A 331 22.02 7.21 43.34
C SER A 331 22.61 7.59 44.71
N GLU A 332 23.93 7.78 44.76
CA GLU A 332 24.62 8.23 45.98
C GLU A 332 24.11 9.59 46.45
N THR A 333 23.75 10.48 45.53
CA THR A 333 23.19 11.80 45.85
C THR A 333 21.88 11.69 46.62
N THR A 334 21.00 10.75 46.27
CA THR A 334 19.75 10.50 46.99
C THR A 334 20.02 9.93 48.38
N HIS A 335 20.95 8.98 48.50
CA HIS A 335 21.33 8.43 49.81
C HIS A 335 21.91 9.49 50.74
N GLN A 336 22.83 10.33 50.25
CA GLN A 336 23.42 11.43 51.01
C GLN A 336 22.36 12.45 51.44
N PHE A 337 21.42 12.80 50.55
CA PHE A 337 20.31 13.69 50.88
C PHE A 337 19.45 13.12 52.01
N ILE A 338 19.07 11.84 51.93
CA ILE A 338 18.30 11.17 52.97
C ILE A 338 19.08 11.14 54.29
N GLU A 339 20.38 10.82 54.25
CA GLU A 339 21.22 10.79 55.44
C GLU A 339 21.29 12.16 56.11
N GLN A 340 21.54 13.23 55.35
CA GLN A 340 21.56 14.60 55.87
C GLN A 340 20.21 15.01 56.48
N TYR A 341 19.12 14.70 55.79
CA TYR A 341 17.77 15.00 56.29
C TYR A 341 17.45 14.28 57.61
N LEU A 342 17.90 13.01 57.74
CA LEU A 342 17.76 12.26 58.97
C LEU A 342 18.64 12.83 60.10
N GLN A 343 19.81 13.38 59.79
CA GLN A 343 20.70 14.04 60.76
C GLN A 343 20.17 15.39 61.26
N GLU A 344 19.42 16.13 60.45
CA GLU A 344 18.86 17.42 60.86
C GLU A 344 17.59 17.28 61.72
N LYS A 345 16.87 16.16 61.58
CA LYS A 345 15.60 15.92 62.29
C LYS A 345 15.69 15.02 63.51
N PHE A 346 16.78 14.25 63.67
CA PHE A 346 17.01 13.32 64.77
C PHE A 346 18.47 13.38 65.22
#